data_AF-F7UYW7-F1
#
_entry.id   AF-F7UYW7-F1
#
_cell.length_a   1.000
_cell.length_b   1.000
_cell.length_c   1.000
_cell.angle_alpha   90.00
_cell.angle_beta   90.00
_cell.angle_gamma   90.00
#
_symmetry.space_group_name_H-M   'P 1'
#
loop_
_entity.id
_entity.type
_entity.pdbx_description
1 polymer ?
#
loop_
_entity_poly.entity_id
_entity_poly.type
_entity_poly.pdbx_seq_one_letter_code
_entity_poly.pdbx_strand_id
1 'polypeptide(L)'
;MPEKKNTYLTLHKNFVRTDIEYTDRVTGEVRTFNSVTLPKGTVIDGVDVSYYQFSPMFVNESRYRGENYRDIPLLTDREVWLKKSVLDEDGQPVLDERGKPAKDIVRVMPAQIKEALDRNRSEYLQSLSEKARGAREGSERLGNGDRRAAQSRESIAM
;
A
#
# COMPACT_ATOMS: atom_id res chain seq x y z
N MET A 1 -8.53 -29.43 -18.51
CA MET A 1 -8.78 -28.62 -17.29
C MET A 1 -8.81 -27.16 -17.71
N PRO A 2 -9.75 -26.33 -17.23
CA PRO A 2 -9.72 -24.91 -17.57
C PRO A 2 -8.40 -24.31 -17.09
N GLU A 3 -7.76 -23.53 -17.96
CA GLU A 3 -6.51 -22.84 -17.64
C GLU A 3 -6.75 -21.90 -16.46
N LYS A 4 -5.98 -22.04 -15.39
CA LYS A 4 -6.13 -21.20 -14.19
C LYS A 4 -5.63 -19.80 -14.54
N LYS A 5 -6.57 -18.87 -14.72
CA LYS A 5 -6.25 -17.47 -15.01
C LYS A 5 -5.73 -16.76 -13.77
N ASN A 6 -4.65 -16.02 -13.92
CA ASN A 6 -4.06 -15.23 -12.84
C ASN A 6 -4.40 -13.74 -12.98
N THR A 7 -4.75 -13.11 -11.87
CA THR A 7 -4.77 -11.66 -11.70
C THR A 7 -3.47 -11.25 -11.03
N TYR A 8 -2.74 -10.33 -11.65
CA TYR A 8 -1.46 -9.85 -11.14
C TYR A 8 -1.64 -8.55 -10.36
N LEU A 9 -1.16 -8.53 -9.11
CA LEU A 9 -0.98 -7.31 -8.34
C LEU A 9 0.48 -6.89 -8.41
N THR A 10 0.74 -5.59 -8.56
CA THR A 10 2.11 -5.06 -8.54
C THR A 10 2.26 -4.06 -7.40
N LEU A 11 3.15 -4.36 -6.45
CA LEU A 11 3.39 -3.53 -5.27
C LEU A 11 4.87 -3.22 -5.11
N HIS A 12 5.17 -2.11 -4.43
CA HIS A 12 6.55 -1.79 -4.06
C HIS A 12 7.06 -2.80 -3.01
N LYS A 13 8.33 -3.17 -3.07
CA LYS A 13 8.95 -4.19 -2.21
C LYS A 13 8.77 -3.92 -0.70
N ASN A 14 8.64 -2.66 -0.28
CA ASN A 14 8.40 -2.33 1.13
C ASN A 14 7.06 -2.86 1.67
N PHE A 15 6.09 -3.15 0.80
CA PHE A 15 4.80 -3.73 1.17
C PHE A 15 4.81 -5.26 1.08
N VAL A 16 5.95 -5.87 0.71
CA VAL A 16 6.07 -7.29 0.42
C VAL A 16 7.24 -7.87 1.19
N ARG A 17 6.96 -8.88 2.01
CA ARG A 17 7.97 -9.66 2.73
C ARG A 17 7.94 -11.07 2.18
N THR A 18 9.09 -11.58 1.76
CA THR A 18 9.23 -12.94 1.23
C THR A 18 9.99 -13.82 2.21
N ASP A 19 9.88 -15.13 2.01
CA ASP A 19 10.72 -16.13 2.65
C ASP A 19 10.71 -16.07 4.18
N ILE A 20 9.56 -15.71 4.76
CA ILE A 20 9.40 -15.65 6.21
C ILE A 20 9.37 -17.08 6.73
N GLU A 21 10.39 -17.46 7.49
CA GLU A 21 10.50 -18.79 8.07
C GLU A 21 9.48 -19.01 9.19
N TYR A 22 8.89 -20.20 9.23
CA TYR A 22 8.08 -20.69 10.33
C TYR A 22 8.26 -22.20 10.49
N THR A 23 8.14 -22.68 11.73
CA THR A 23 8.10 -24.11 12.01
C THR A 23 6.67 -24.61 11.83
N ASP A 24 6.49 -25.54 10.90
CA ASP A 24 5.21 -26.21 10.72
C ASP A 24 4.90 -27.03 11.97
N ARG A 25 3.76 -26.74 12.62
CA ARG A 25 3.41 -27.37 13.90
C ARG A 25 3.03 -28.84 13.76
N VAL A 26 2.68 -29.28 12.55
CA VAL A 26 2.26 -30.66 12.29
C VAL A 26 3.47 -31.51 11.92
N THR A 27 4.33 -31.01 11.04
CA THR A 27 5.48 -31.78 10.53
C THR A 27 6.79 -31.50 11.28
N GLY A 28 6.90 -30.37 11.99
CA GLY A 28 8.13 -29.90 12.62
C GLY A 28 9.14 -29.28 11.66
N GLU A 29 8.85 -29.25 10.36
CA GLU A 29 9.77 -28.74 9.33
C GLU A 29 9.78 -27.21 9.30
N VAL A 30 10.95 -26.64 8.99
CA VAL A 30 11.07 -25.21 8.67
C VAL A 30 10.54 -25.00 7.26
N ARG A 31 9.52 -24.15 7.15
CA ARG A 31 8.88 -23.76 5.89
C ARG A 31 8.89 -22.25 5.78
N THR A 32 8.68 -21.75 4.57
CA THR A 32 8.59 -20.30 4.33
C THR A 32 7.21 -19.91 3.85
N PHE A 33 6.83 -18.65 4.12
CA PHE A 33 5.65 -18.03 3.53
C PHE A 33 5.94 -16.57 3.17
N ASN A 34 5.14 -16.02 2.27
CA ASN A 34 5.19 -14.62 1.89
C ASN A 34 4.07 -13.83 2.58
N SER A 35 4.28 -12.54 2.78
CA SER A 35 3.28 -11.63 3.33
C SER A 35 3.26 -10.33 2.55
N VAL A 36 2.06 -9.88 2.21
CA VAL A 36 1.80 -8.60 1.54
C VAL A 36 0.95 -7.76 2.48
N THR A 37 1.33 -6.50 2.67
CA THR A 37 0.56 -5.52 3.46
C THR A 37 -0.02 -4.46 2.54
N LEU A 38 -1.33 -4.23 2.62
CA LEU A 38 -2.00 -3.23 1.79
C LEU A 38 -1.59 -1.80 2.20
N PRO A 39 -1.25 -0.92 1.24
CA PRO A 39 -0.91 0.47 1.51
C PRO A 39 -2.02 1.25 2.22
N LYS A 40 -1.63 2.34 2.89
CA LYS A 40 -2.58 3.28 3.50
C LYS A 40 -3.51 3.88 2.44
N GLY A 41 -4.79 4.01 2.78
CA GLY A 41 -5.85 4.53 1.93
C GLY A 41 -6.40 3.50 0.93
N THR A 42 -6.10 2.21 1.10
CA THR A 42 -6.66 1.18 0.21
C THR A 42 -8.09 0.89 0.64
N VAL A 43 -9.06 1.21 -0.21
CA VAL A 43 -10.50 1.06 0.08
C VAL A 43 -11.14 0.14 -0.96
N ILE A 44 -11.87 -0.88 -0.50
CA ILE A 44 -12.60 -1.83 -1.35
C ILE A 44 -14.07 -1.78 -0.93
N ASP A 45 -14.98 -1.52 -1.88
CA ASP A 45 -16.43 -1.45 -1.64
C ASP A 45 -16.83 -0.54 -0.45
N GLY A 46 -16.10 0.55 -0.24
CA GLY A 46 -16.31 1.49 0.87
C GLY A 46 -15.68 1.06 2.21
N VAL A 47 -15.08 -0.12 2.28
CA VAL A 47 -14.37 -0.62 3.47
C VAL A 47 -12.89 -0.25 3.38
N ASP A 48 -12.38 0.47 4.39
CA ASP A 48 -10.96 0.76 4.53
C ASP A 48 -10.20 -0.52 4.93
N VAL A 49 -9.42 -1.05 3.98
CA VAL A 49 -8.57 -2.23 4.16
C VAL A 49 -7.09 -1.87 4.25
N SER A 50 -6.78 -0.63 4.65
CA SER A 50 -5.41 -0.20 4.93
C SER A 50 -4.75 -1.06 6.00
N TYR A 51 -3.51 -1.45 5.73
CA TYR A 51 -2.65 -2.28 6.59
C TYR A 51 -3.14 -3.70 6.81
N TYR A 52 -4.21 -4.13 6.11
CA TYR A 52 -4.54 -5.53 6.05
C TYR A 52 -3.45 -6.31 5.33
N GLN A 53 -3.30 -7.57 5.71
CA GLN A 53 -2.29 -8.46 5.19
C GLN A 53 -2.90 -9.70 4.55
N PHE A 54 -2.26 -10.21 3.52
CA PHE A 54 -2.54 -11.54 2.99
C PHE A 54 -1.24 -12.26 2.64
N SER A 55 -1.32 -13.58 2.55
CA SER A 55 -0.16 -14.43 2.28
C SER A 55 -0.26 -15.04 0.88
N PRO A 56 0.39 -14.46 -0.14
CA PRO A 56 0.42 -15.06 -1.46
C PRO A 56 1.37 -16.26 -1.50
N MET A 57 1.08 -17.19 -2.40
CA MET A 57 1.96 -18.34 -2.64
C MET A 57 3.22 -17.94 -3.40
N PHE A 58 3.11 -16.99 -4.33
CA PHE A 58 4.21 -16.57 -5.18
C PHE A 58 4.40 -15.05 -5.13
N VAL A 59 5.66 -14.64 -5.18
CA VAL A 59 6.09 -13.25 -5.30
C VAL A 59 7.24 -13.23 -6.29
N ASN A 60 7.06 -12.53 -7.40
CA ASN A 60 8.05 -12.45 -8.47
C ASN A 60 8.66 -11.05 -8.53
N GLU A 61 9.86 -10.92 -9.09
CA GLU A 61 10.37 -9.62 -9.51
C GLU A 61 9.42 -9.01 -10.55
N SER A 62 9.18 -7.69 -10.46
CA SER A 62 8.26 -7.06 -11.39
C SER A 62 8.87 -6.96 -12.78
N ARG A 63 8.16 -7.50 -13.78
CA ARG A 63 8.65 -7.51 -15.16
C ARG A 63 8.68 -6.12 -15.80
N TYR A 64 7.83 -5.20 -15.32
CA TYR A 64 7.58 -3.92 -15.99
C TYR A 64 7.86 -2.67 -15.12
N ARG A 65 7.91 -2.81 -13.79
CA ARG A 65 8.05 -1.66 -12.87
C ARG A 65 9.46 -1.50 -12.29
N GLY A 66 10.38 -2.40 -12.63
CA GLY A 66 11.77 -2.39 -12.17
C GLY A 66 11.96 -3.07 -10.81
N GLU A 67 13.22 -3.11 -10.35
CA GLU A 67 13.71 -3.94 -9.23
C GLU A 67 13.04 -3.67 -7.88
N ASN A 68 12.47 -2.48 -7.70
CA ASN A 68 11.81 -2.07 -6.47
C ASN A 68 10.36 -2.55 -6.36
N TYR A 69 9.85 -3.25 -7.37
CA TYR A 69 8.48 -3.75 -7.40
C TYR A 69 8.45 -5.27 -7.46
N ARG A 70 7.32 -5.82 -7.02
CA ARG A 70 7.03 -7.25 -7.03
C ARG A 70 5.69 -7.50 -7.68
N ASP A 71 5.64 -8.51 -8.54
CA ASP A 71 4.42 -8.99 -9.16
C ASP A 71 3.91 -10.22 -8.40
N ILE A 72 2.66 -10.18 -7.99
CA ILE A 72 2.01 -11.18 -7.13
C ILE A 72 0.87 -11.80 -7.92
N PRO A 73 1.05 -13.02 -8.47
CA PRO A 73 -0.01 -13.72 -9.18
C PRO A 73 -1.00 -14.32 -8.17
N LEU A 74 -2.27 -13.98 -8.35
CA LEU A 74 -3.39 -14.54 -7.59
C LEU A 74 -4.35 -15.25 -8.53
N LEU A 75 -4.95 -16.35 -8.07
CA LEU A 75 -5.96 -17.07 -8.84
C LEU A 75 -7.21 -16.18 -8.99
N THR A 76 -7.57 -15.84 -10.22
CA THR A 76 -8.61 -14.83 -10.52
C THR A 76 -9.95 -15.15 -9.85
N ASP A 77 -10.35 -16.42 -9.88
CA ASP A 77 -11.64 -16.88 -9.37
C ASP A 77 -11.57 -17.39 -7.92
N ARG A 78 -10.51 -17.02 -7.17
CA ARG A 78 -10.33 -17.41 -5.78
C ARG A 78 -10.20 -16.19 -4.89
N GLU A 79 -11.06 -16.12 -3.88
CA GLU A 79 -11.00 -15.08 -2.88
C GLU A 79 -9.66 -15.06 -2.14
N VAL A 80 -9.25 -13.84 -1.80
CA VAL A 80 -8.14 -13.55 -0.91
C VAL A 80 -8.69 -13.13 0.44
N TRP A 81 -8.12 -13.71 1.49
CA TRP A 81 -8.48 -13.38 2.87
C TRP A 81 -7.50 -12.34 3.39
N LEU A 82 -7.98 -11.11 3.47
CA LEU A 82 -7.28 -10.00 4.10
C LEU A 82 -7.44 -10.13 5.61
N LYS A 83 -6.34 -9.98 6.36
CA LYS A 83 -6.33 -10.10 7.82
C LYS A 83 -5.68 -8.88 8.44
N LYS A 84 -6.24 -8.38 9.54
CA LYS A 84 -5.63 -7.32 10.36
C LYS A 84 -5.77 -7.69 11.83
N SER A 85 -4.72 -7.44 12.62
CA SER A 85 -4.81 -7.62 14.07
C SER A 85 -5.77 -6.59 14.65
N VAL A 86 -6.68 -7.04 15.52
CA VAL A 86 -7.55 -6.15 16.30
C VAL A 86 -6.73 -5.63 17.47
N LEU A 87 -6.69 -4.31 17.64
CA LEU A 87 -5.97 -3.65 18.73
C LEU A 87 -7.00 -3.03 19.69
N ASP A 88 -6.68 -2.98 20.98
CA ASP A 88 -7.45 -2.31 22.01
C ASP A 88 -7.13 -0.80 22.07
N GLU A 89 -7.73 -0.10 23.04
CA GLU A 89 -7.58 1.35 23.22
C GLU A 89 -6.12 1.76 23.55
N ASP A 90 -5.34 0.86 24.13
CA ASP A 90 -3.92 1.03 24.45
C ASP A 90 -3.00 0.61 23.29
N GLY A 91 -3.56 0.17 22.17
CA GLY A 91 -2.85 -0.30 20.99
C GLY A 91 -2.26 -1.71 21.14
N GLN A 92 -2.65 -2.46 22.17
CA GLN A 92 -2.25 -3.85 22.37
C GLN A 92 -3.16 -4.79 21.59
N PRO A 93 -2.66 -5.96 21.12
CA PRO A 93 -3.51 -6.92 20.42
C PRO A 93 -4.60 -7.48 21.34
N VAL A 94 -5.87 -7.29 20.96
CA VAL A 94 -7.02 -7.93 21.62
C VAL A 94 -6.87 -9.44 21.48
N LEU A 95 -7.13 -10.20 22.53
CA LEU A 95 -7.08 -11.66 22.49
C LEU A 95 -8.48 -12.25 22.22
N ASP A 96 -8.55 -13.30 21.41
CA ASP A 96 -9.73 -14.12 21.18
C ASP A 96 -9.97 -15.08 22.36
N GLU A 97 -11.08 -15.82 22.31
CA GLU A 97 -11.48 -16.81 23.33
C GLU A 97 -10.44 -17.92 23.56
N ARG A 98 -9.46 -18.06 22.66
CA ARG A 98 -8.38 -19.05 22.73
C ARG A 98 -7.05 -18.44 23.15
N GLY A 99 -7.06 -17.19 23.63
CA GLY A 99 -5.88 -16.45 24.05
C GLY A 99 -4.94 -16.06 22.91
N LYS A 100 -5.40 -16.10 21.65
CA LYS A 100 -4.62 -15.66 20.48
C LYS A 100 -5.03 -14.27 20.05
N PRO A 101 -4.16 -13.47 19.42
CA PRO A 101 -4.55 -12.17 18.89
C PRO A 101 -5.75 -12.29 17.95
N ALA A 102 -6.84 -11.62 18.30
CA ALA A 102 -8.04 -11.47 17.50
C ALA A 102 -7.68 -10.80 16.17
N LYS A 103 -8.30 -11.31 15.09
CA LYS A 103 -8.05 -10.83 13.74
C LYS A 103 -9.36 -10.48 13.08
N ASP A 104 -9.40 -9.30 12.51
CA ASP A 104 -10.43 -8.95 11.55
C ASP A 104 -10.09 -9.59 10.20
N ILE A 105 -11.11 -10.10 9.51
CA ILE A 105 -10.98 -10.85 8.27
C ILE A 105 -11.98 -10.31 7.24
N VAL A 106 -11.45 -9.84 6.12
CA VAL A 106 -12.24 -9.40 4.96
C VAL A 106 -11.91 -10.29 3.77
N ARG A 107 -12.94 -10.84 3.11
CA ARG A 107 -12.79 -11.68 1.91
C ARG A 107 -13.09 -10.84 0.69
N VAL A 108 -12.16 -10.82 -0.26
CA VAL A 108 -12.27 -10.02 -1.48
C VAL A 108 -11.74 -10.79 -2.69
N MET A 109 -12.18 -10.41 -3.88
CA MET A 109 -11.64 -10.95 -5.12
C MET A 109 -10.33 -10.23 -5.50
N PRO A 110 -9.35 -10.90 -6.14
CA PRO A 110 -8.12 -10.28 -6.60
C PRO A 110 -8.32 -9.05 -7.49
N ALA A 111 -9.36 -9.07 -8.34
CA ALA A 111 -9.72 -7.95 -9.20
C ALA A 111 -10.05 -6.68 -8.39
N GLN A 112 -10.77 -6.82 -7.27
CA GLN A 112 -11.12 -5.70 -6.39
C GLN A 112 -9.89 -5.11 -5.70
N ILE A 113 -8.96 -5.97 -5.24
CA ILE A 113 -7.68 -5.51 -4.69
C ILE A 113 -6.91 -4.72 -5.75
N LYS A 114 -6.82 -5.26 -6.97
CA LYS A 114 -6.11 -4.62 -8.08
C LYS A 114 -6.67 -3.23 -8.35
N GLU A 115 -7.99 -3.11 -8.49
CA GLU A 115 -8.64 -1.84 -8.77
C GLU A 115 -8.40 -0.82 -7.64
N ALA A 116 -8.53 -1.24 -6.38
CA ALA A 116 -8.29 -0.37 -5.23
C ALA A 116 -6.84 0.12 -5.17
N LEU A 117 -5.86 -0.74 -5.48
CA LEU A 117 -4.45 -0.36 -5.55
C LEU A 117 -4.16 0.61 -6.70
N ASP A 118 -4.74 0.36 -7.88
CA ASP A 118 -4.57 1.23 -9.05
C ASP A 118 -5.19 2.62 -8.79
N ARG A 119 -6.34 2.67 -8.12
CA ARG A 119 -7.00 3.91 -7.70
C ARG A 119 -6.17 4.67 -6.68
N ASN A 120 -5.79 4.01 -5.58
CA ASN A 120 -4.97 4.61 -4.52
C ASN A 120 -3.67 5.20 -5.07
N ARG A 121 -3.00 4.46 -5.97
CA ARG A 121 -1.78 4.93 -6.62
C ARG A 121 -2.03 6.18 -7.48
N SER A 122 -3.11 6.18 -8.25
CA SER A 122 -3.48 7.32 -9.10
C SER A 122 -3.74 8.57 -8.26
N GLU A 123 -4.52 8.44 -7.19
CA GLU A 123 -4.81 9.54 -6.25
C GLU A 123 -3.54 10.05 -5.55
N TYR A 124 -2.65 9.15 -5.12
CA TYR A 124 -1.38 9.55 -4.51
C TYR A 124 -0.52 10.37 -5.48
N LEU A 125 -0.39 9.92 -6.73
CA LEU A 125 0.37 10.64 -7.75
C LEU A 125 -0.23 12.01 -8.10
N GLN A 126 -1.57 12.11 -8.14
CA GLN A 126 -2.27 13.38 -8.29
C GLN A 126 -1.98 14.31 -7.11
N SER A 127 -2.07 13.81 -5.87
CA SER A 127 -1.77 14.63 -4.69
C SER A 127 -0.32 15.15 -4.67
N LEU A 128 0.63 14.36 -5.18
CA LEU A 128 2.04 14.79 -5.30
C LEU A 128 2.22 15.87 -6.36
N SER A 129 1.52 15.75 -7.50
CA SER A 129 1.61 16.76 -8.57
C SER A 129 1.00 18.10 -8.14
N GLU A 130 -0.12 18.06 -7.41
CA GLU A 130 -0.74 19.24 -6.81
C GLU A 130 0.16 19.91 -5.78
N LYS A 131 0.76 19.12 -4.86
CA LYS A 131 1.73 19.64 -3.89
C LYS A 131 2.94 20.28 -4.58
N ALA A 132 3.46 19.67 -5.63
CA ALA A 132 4.57 20.21 -6.39
C ALA A 132 4.19 21.53 -7.10
N ARG A 133 2.97 21.62 -7.64
CA ARG A 133 2.44 22.85 -8.24
C ARG A 133 2.27 23.96 -7.20
N GLY A 134 1.67 23.66 -6.06
CA GLY A 134 1.52 24.62 -4.96
C GLY A 134 2.88 25.14 -4.45
N ALA A 135 3.89 24.28 -4.38
CA ALA A 135 5.25 24.69 -4.01
C ALA A 135 5.88 25.64 -5.05
N ARG A 136 5.69 25.38 -6.35
CA ARG A 136 6.17 26.28 -7.42
C ARG A 136 5.47 27.63 -7.37
N GLU A 137 4.13 27.64 -7.26
CA GLU A 137 3.34 28.87 -7.17
C GLU A 137 3.68 29.68 -5.91
N GLY A 138 3.95 28.99 -4.78
CA GLY A 138 4.44 29.62 -3.55
C GLY A 138 5.81 30.29 -3.73
N SER A 139 6.77 29.59 -4.34
CA SER A 139 8.09 30.14 -4.66
C SER A 139 8.03 31.32 -5.62
N GLU A 140 7.18 31.27 -6.64
CA GLU A 140 6.96 32.39 -7.58
C GLU A 140 6.36 33.61 -6.88
N ARG A 141 5.41 33.42 -5.96
CA ARG A 141 4.82 34.50 -5.16
C ARG A 141 5.84 35.16 -4.23
N LEU A 142 6.68 34.36 -3.57
CA LEU A 142 7.77 34.87 -2.73
C LEU A 142 8.80 35.64 -3.58
N GLY A 143 9.26 35.07 -4.69
CA GLY A 143 10.22 35.72 -5.59
C GLY A 143 9.68 36.96 -6.32
N ASN A 144 8.36 37.07 -6.51
CA ASN A 144 7.72 38.29 -7.00
C ASN A 144 7.48 39.33 -5.88
N GLY A 145 7.23 38.87 -4.66
CA GLY A 145 7.14 39.73 -3.46
C GLY A 145 8.46 40.44 -3.19
N ASP A 146 9.57 39.71 -3.23
CA ASP A 146 10.92 40.27 -3.03
C ASP A 146 11.30 41.26 -4.14
N ARG A 147 10.94 40.98 -5.40
CA ARG A 147 11.16 41.90 -6.52
C ARG A 147 10.33 43.18 -6.41
N ARG A 148 9.08 43.10 -5.98
CA ARG A 148 8.23 44.28 -5.73
C ARG A 148 8.76 45.10 -4.55
N ALA A 149 9.17 44.46 -3.46
CA ALA A 149 9.75 45.13 -2.31
C ALA A 149 11.08 45.83 -2.63
N ALA A 150 11.91 45.23 -3.49
CA ALA A 150 13.15 45.85 -3.98
C ALA A 150 12.86 47.10 -4.85
N GLN A 151 11.92 47.00 -5.79
CA GLN A 151 11.53 48.12 -6.66
C GLN A 151 10.90 49.29 -5.89
N SER A 152 10.12 49.01 -4.82
CA SER A 152 9.58 50.06 -3.94
C SER A 152 10.63 50.77 -3.09
N ARG A 153 11.78 50.13 -2.81
CA ARG A 153 12.89 50.76 -2.06
C ARG A 153 13.74 51.67 -2.94
N GLU A 154 13.96 51.32 -4.21
CA GLU A 154 14.67 52.18 -5.16
C GLU A 154 13.89 53.45 -5.51
N SER A 155 12.56 53.39 -5.53
CA SER A 155 11.69 54.53 -5.87
C SER A 155 11.47 55.54 -4.73
N ILE A 156 11.86 55.21 -3.49
CA ILE A 156 11.83 56.13 -2.33
C ILE A 156 13.18 56.85 -2.14
N ALA A 157 14.25 56.33 -2.76
CA ALA A 157 15.61 56.87 -2.66
C ALA A 157 15.97 57.86 -3.80
N MET A 158 15.00 58.27 -4.61
CA MET A 158 15.15 59.22 -5.72
C MET A 158 14.21 60.41 -5.52
#